data_AF-A0A7C6URC4-F1
#
_entry.id   AF-A0A7C6URC4-F1
#
_cell.length_a   1.000
_cell.length_b   1.000
_cell.length_c   1.000
_cell.angle_alpha   90.00
_cell.angle_beta   90.00
_cell.angle_gamma   90.00
#
_symmetry.space_group_name_H-M   'P 1'
#
loop_
_entity.id
_entity.type
_entity.pdbx_description
1 polymer ?
#
loop_
_entity_poly.entity_id
_entity_poly.type
_entity_poly.pdbx_seq_one_letter_code
_entity_poly.pdbx_strand_id
1 'polypeptide(L)'
;MSGLLAWAFSVSEKRFKREYMIRDDWDEVMKMRPLASVPKRALGRNVRFWDAWMKHEKYDEFWAKTDWHKDKDLIDVPALVVSGWFDDNGMGTTEALDVIADYKPQDRKVILGPWLHNSNSTRDSHGGKFGNNALRYDLDYYYQAWFDFHLKGLKNGIDKEPRVEYYTTGDNRWRQGEKWLPDEVEYLPMYLTSGGAANSSRGDGELTFSQAAGESTDTYIYDPDNPAPYLIDVSENEVAVPGNYKEADLREDVLVYTSQPLQEDLTVVGDLYVEFYAASSAPDTDWVVKVSDVDEEGNSIKLADGILRAKFRNGFDRIDLLTPGKVEKYVIRTTKLGNTFKKGHRIRLTITSSADNLIFPNPNTGEELGLDEKSVKAEQKIFTGGPYPSRLKLPILREDK
;
A
#
# COMPACT_ATOMS: atom_id res chain seq x y z
N MET A 1 -9.45 8.40 1.43
CA MET A 1 -9.55 7.05 2.01
C MET A 1 -10.79 6.98 2.88
N SER A 2 -11.62 5.97 2.69
CA SER A 2 -12.78 5.71 3.54
C SER A 2 -12.41 4.93 4.81
N GLY A 3 -11.30 4.19 4.80
CA GLY A 3 -10.81 3.44 5.98
C GLY A 3 -10.44 4.36 7.15
N LEU A 4 -10.20 5.65 6.88
CA LEU A 4 -9.96 6.68 7.88
C LEU A 4 -11.25 7.36 8.38
N LEU A 5 -12.43 6.94 7.94
CA LEU A 5 -13.68 7.63 8.28
C LEU A 5 -14.02 7.50 9.78
N ALA A 6 -13.78 6.33 10.37
CA ALA A 6 -13.91 6.13 11.81
C ALA A 6 -13.00 7.08 12.60
N TRP A 7 -11.72 7.19 12.21
CA TRP A 7 -10.80 8.16 12.81
C TRP A 7 -11.28 9.59 12.60
N ALA A 8 -11.67 9.95 11.37
CA ALA A 8 -12.12 11.30 11.06
C ALA A 8 -13.33 11.70 11.94
N PHE A 9 -14.22 10.76 12.20
CA PHE A 9 -15.35 10.96 13.11
C PHE A 9 -14.87 11.08 14.55
N SER A 10 -13.97 10.21 15.01
CA SER A 10 -13.44 10.20 16.37
C SER A 10 -12.69 11.48 16.74
N VAL A 11 -12.00 12.13 15.79
CA VAL A 11 -11.29 13.39 16.00
C VAL A 11 -12.09 14.64 15.58
N SER A 12 -13.35 14.48 15.15
CA SER A 12 -14.17 15.56 14.58
C SER A 12 -14.33 16.79 15.47
N GLU A 13 -14.24 16.61 16.79
CA GLU A 13 -14.35 17.68 17.80
C GLU A 13 -12.98 18.12 18.38
N LYS A 14 -11.87 17.78 17.71
CA LYS A 14 -10.48 18.02 18.18
C LYS A 14 -10.12 17.32 19.49
N ARG A 15 -10.93 16.36 19.92
CA ARG A 15 -10.67 15.42 21.00
C ARG A 15 -11.04 14.04 20.49
N PHE A 16 -10.22 13.05 20.78
CA PHE A 16 -10.48 11.67 20.39
C PHE A 16 -11.68 11.12 21.15
N LYS A 17 -12.70 10.67 20.42
CA LYS A 17 -13.95 10.07 20.92
C LYS A 17 -14.17 8.71 20.29
N ARG A 18 -13.77 7.66 21.00
CA ARG A 18 -13.83 6.26 20.51
C ARG A 18 -15.24 5.83 20.15
N GLU A 19 -16.25 6.36 20.84
CA GLU A 19 -17.66 6.06 20.59
C GLU A 19 -18.13 6.42 19.17
N TYR A 20 -17.45 7.33 18.47
CA TYR A 20 -17.79 7.67 17.08
C TYR A 20 -17.21 6.71 16.04
N MET A 21 -16.30 5.82 16.46
CA MET A 21 -15.73 4.77 15.62
C MET A 21 -16.61 3.53 15.59
N ILE A 22 -17.36 3.30 16.67
CA ILE A 22 -18.20 2.11 16.84
C ILE A 22 -19.60 2.45 16.35
N ARG A 23 -19.96 1.95 15.17
CA ARG A 23 -21.25 2.23 14.54
C ARG A 23 -21.80 0.97 13.89
N ASP A 24 -23.11 0.76 14.04
CA ASP A 24 -23.82 -0.35 13.38
C ASP A 24 -24.25 0.01 11.95
N ASP A 25 -24.13 1.29 11.56
CA ASP A 25 -24.60 1.83 10.27
C ASP A 25 -23.47 2.15 9.28
N TRP A 26 -22.26 1.59 9.48
CA TRP A 26 -21.11 1.86 8.60
C TRP A 26 -21.42 1.56 7.13
N ASP A 27 -22.12 0.47 6.83
CA ASP A 27 -22.53 0.11 5.46
C ASP A 27 -23.38 1.20 4.79
N GLU A 28 -24.24 1.88 5.55
CA GLU A 28 -25.06 2.97 5.05
C GLU A 28 -24.23 4.23 4.85
N VAL A 29 -23.37 4.55 5.82
CA VAL A 29 -22.47 5.72 5.79
C VAL A 29 -21.52 5.65 4.59
N MET A 30 -20.95 4.48 4.31
CA MET A 30 -19.99 4.26 3.22
C MET A 30 -20.61 4.47 1.82
N LYS A 31 -21.92 4.22 1.69
CA LYS A 31 -22.71 4.43 0.47
C LYS A 31 -23.18 5.87 0.28
N MET A 32 -23.02 6.75 1.27
CA MET A 32 -23.51 8.12 1.16
C MET A 32 -22.78 8.93 0.08
N ARG A 33 -23.56 9.58 -0.78
CA ARG A 33 -23.11 10.54 -1.78
C ARG A 33 -23.98 11.82 -1.74
N PRO A 34 -23.45 12.99 -2.12
CA PRO A 34 -22.05 13.24 -2.48
C PRO A 34 -21.12 13.22 -1.25
N LEU A 35 -19.83 12.90 -1.43
CA LEU A 35 -18.90 12.65 -0.30
C LEU A 35 -18.76 13.87 0.63
N ALA A 36 -18.88 15.09 0.09
CA ALA A 36 -18.85 16.31 0.89
C ALA A 36 -19.97 16.36 1.96
N SER A 37 -21.07 15.62 1.76
CA SER A 37 -22.21 15.60 2.69
C SER A 37 -22.10 14.56 3.83
N VAL A 38 -21.13 13.64 3.75
CA VAL A 38 -21.06 12.47 4.65
C VAL A 38 -21.03 12.86 6.13
N PRO A 39 -20.14 13.76 6.60
CA PRO A 39 -20.12 14.09 8.02
C PRO A 39 -21.42 14.74 8.50
N LYS A 40 -22.02 15.63 7.69
CA LYS A 40 -23.28 16.28 8.04
C LYS A 40 -24.42 15.27 8.19
N ARG A 41 -24.48 14.27 7.32
CA ARG A 41 -25.51 13.23 7.35
C ARG A 41 -25.28 12.21 8.47
N ALA A 42 -24.04 11.78 8.68
CA ALA A 42 -23.69 10.73 9.65
C ALA A 42 -23.52 11.23 11.10
N LEU A 43 -23.08 12.49 11.29
CA LEU A 43 -22.83 13.12 12.60
C LEU A 43 -23.80 14.27 12.92
N GLY A 44 -24.69 14.64 12.00
CA GLY A 44 -25.60 15.79 12.16
C GLY A 44 -24.91 17.17 12.07
N ARG A 45 -23.63 17.22 11.71
CA ARG A 45 -22.81 18.45 11.66
C ARG A 45 -21.66 18.33 10.66
N ASN A 46 -21.17 19.47 10.18
CA ASN A 46 -19.98 19.49 9.33
C ASN A 46 -18.72 19.19 10.14
N VAL A 47 -17.69 18.67 9.46
CA VAL A 47 -16.35 18.44 10.02
C VAL A 47 -15.37 19.34 9.29
N ARG A 48 -14.77 20.29 10.01
CA ARG A 48 -14.02 21.39 9.38
C ARG A 48 -12.86 20.92 8.48
N PHE A 49 -12.09 19.93 8.91
CA PHE A 49 -10.97 19.44 8.09
C PHE A 49 -11.46 18.65 6.88
N TRP A 50 -12.60 17.96 6.98
CA TRP A 50 -13.23 17.28 5.84
C TRP A 50 -13.65 18.29 4.77
N ASP A 51 -14.37 19.34 5.17
CA ASP A 51 -14.78 20.42 4.26
C ASP A 51 -13.58 21.13 3.61
N ALA A 52 -12.43 21.18 4.29
CA ALA A 52 -11.20 21.69 3.72
C ALA A 52 -10.61 20.70 2.71
N TRP A 53 -10.47 19.42 3.07
CA TRP A 53 -9.90 18.39 2.19
C TRP A 53 -10.66 18.23 0.88
N MET A 54 -11.99 18.32 0.89
CA MET A 54 -12.81 18.24 -0.33
C MET A 54 -12.51 19.37 -1.34
N LYS A 55 -11.93 20.49 -0.91
CA LYS A 55 -11.56 21.62 -1.77
C LYS A 55 -10.14 21.49 -2.34
N HIS A 56 -9.38 20.51 -1.89
CA HIS A 56 -7.96 20.34 -2.18
C HIS A 56 -7.72 18.94 -2.75
N GLU A 57 -8.34 18.65 -3.90
CA GLU A 57 -8.24 17.34 -4.54
C GLU A 57 -6.82 16.99 -5.02
N LYS A 58 -6.13 17.99 -5.58
CA LYS A 58 -4.75 17.84 -6.06
C LYS A 58 -3.77 18.30 -4.99
N TYR A 59 -2.52 17.91 -5.14
CA TYR A 59 -1.39 18.37 -4.34
C TYR A 59 -1.06 19.85 -4.64
N ASP A 60 -1.79 20.75 -4.00
CA ASP A 60 -1.67 22.20 -4.14
C ASP A 60 -0.95 22.86 -2.94
N GLU A 61 -0.99 24.18 -2.86
CA GLU A 61 -0.38 24.95 -1.78
C GLU A 61 -0.94 24.62 -0.39
N PHE A 62 -2.14 24.06 -0.28
CA PHE A 62 -2.68 23.64 1.01
C PHE A 62 -1.90 22.45 1.55
N TRP A 63 -1.71 21.41 0.74
CA TRP A 63 -0.96 20.21 1.13
C TRP A 63 0.54 20.44 1.22
N ALA A 64 1.08 21.31 0.34
CA ALA A 64 2.51 21.65 0.36
C ALA A 64 2.98 22.26 1.69
N LYS A 65 2.09 22.87 2.49
CA LYS A 65 2.43 23.44 3.81
C LYS A 65 2.76 22.40 4.87
N THR A 66 2.37 21.15 4.67
CA THR A 66 2.57 20.05 5.63
C THR A 66 3.52 18.97 5.10
N ASP A 67 4.06 19.16 3.90
CA ASP A 67 5.01 18.23 3.30
C ASP A 67 6.43 18.57 3.77
N TRP A 68 6.86 17.87 4.80
CA TRP A 68 8.21 17.96 5.36
C TRP A 68 9.26 17.25 4.50
N HIS A 69 8.86 16.33 3.62
CA HIS A 69 9.78 15.65 2.70
C HIS A 69 10.33 16.61 1.64
N LYS A 70 9.55 17.62 1.22
CA LYS A 70 10.04 18.73 0.38
C LYS A 70 11.18 19.53 1.02
N ASP A 71 11.14 19.67 2.34
CA ASP A 71 12.09 20.45 3.11
C ASP A 71 13.19 19.56 3.72
N LYS A 72 13.38 18.33 3.23
CA LYS A 72 14.32 17.35 3.80
C LYS A 72 15.74 17.90 4.00
N ASP A 73 16.20 18.77 3.10
CA ASP A 73 17.54 19.37 3.16
C ASP A 73 17.69 20.39 4.32
N LEU A 74 16.59 20.80 4.95
CA LEU A 74 16.57 21.66 6.13
C LEU A 74 16.52 20.87 7.45
N ILE A 75 16.35 19.55 7.37
CA ILE A 75 16.22 18.67 8.54
C ILE A 75 17.60 18.06 8.82
N ASP A 76 18.22 18.43 9.95
CA ASP A 76 19.50 17.89 10.44
C ASP A 76 19.37 17.57 11.94
N VAL A 77 18.43 16.67 12.26
CA VAL A 77 18.15 16.23 13.64
C VAL A 77 18.29 14.72 13.70
N PRO A 78 19.13 14.15 14.60
CA PRO A 78 19.30 12.71 14.71
C PRO A 78 17.97 11.97 14.86
N ALA A 79 17.77 10.93 14.05
CA ALA A 79 16.49 10.25 13.91
C ALA A 79 16.59 8.74 14.15
N LEU A 80 15.72 8.25 15.05
CA LEU A 80 15.42 6.83 15.21
C LEU A 80 14.02 6.58 14.61
N VAL A 81 13.98 5.90 13.47
CA VAL A 81 12.74 5.55 12.76
C VAL A 81 12.32 4.13 13.15
N VAL A 82 11.15 4.02 13.78
CA VAL A 82 10.53 2.73 14.13
C VAL A 82 9.15 2.65 13.51
N SER A 83 8.88 1.59 12.74
CA SER A 83 7.61 1.38 12.05
C SER A 83 7.46 -0.09 11.65
N GLY A 84 6.39 -0.43 10.93
CA GLY A 84 6.13 -1.78 10.46
C GLY A 84 5.66 -1.88 9.01
N TRP A 85 5.67 -3.12 8.48
CA TRP A 85 5.17 -3.42 7.13
C TRP A 85 3.67 -3.22 6.98
N PHE A 86 2.94 -3.36 8.08
CA PHE A 86 1.50 -3.27 8.17
C PHE A 86 1.08 -2.00 8.93
N ASP A 87 1.93 -0.98 8.95
CA ASP A 87 1.63 0.32 9.52
C ASP A 87 0.76 1.14 8.55
N ASP A 88 -0.37 1.65 9.06
CA ASP A 88 -1.31 2.51 8.35
C ASP A 88 -0.68 3.73 7.70
N ASN A 89 0.44 4.23 8.24
CA ASN A 89 1.21 5.34 7.67
C ASN A 89 2.47 4.87 6.92
N GLY A 90 2.38 3.73 6.22
CA GLY A 90 3.51 3.14 5.49
C GLY A 90 4.24 4.12 4.57
N MET A 91 3.54 5.00 3.85
CA MET A 91 4.16 6.00 2.98
C MET A 91 4.94 7.06 3.76
N GLY A 92 4.42 7.56 4.88
CA GLY A 92 5.14 8.52 5.72
C GLY A 92 6.43 7.94 6.30
N THR A 93 6.44 6.64 6.64
CA THR A 93 7.68 5.96 7.03
C THR A 93 8.66 5.86 5.85
N THR A 94 8.16 5.61 4.64
CA THR A 94 9.01 5.57 3.44
C THR A 94 9.65 6.94 3.19
N GLU A 95 8.89 8.02 3.26
CA GLU A 95 9.41 9.40 3.19
C GLU A 95 10.42 9.67 4.32
N ALA A 96 10.21 9.12 5.52
CA ALA A 96 11.09 9.36 6.65
C ALA A 96 12.46 8.71 6.41
N LEU A 97 12.45 7.51 5.83
CA LEU A 97 13.66 6.80 5.41
C LEU A 97 14.39 7.58 4.31
N ASP A 98 13.66 8.17 3.35
CA ASP A 98 14.22 9.00 2.29
C ASP A 98 14.89 10.28 2.84
N VAL A 99 14.32 10.89 3.89
CA VAL A 99 14.91 12.07 4.57
C VAL A 99 16.23 11.73 5.26
N ILE A 100 16.29 10.61 5.98
CA ILE A 100 17.47 10.24 6.79
C ILE A 100 18.52 9.43 6.00
N ALA A 101 18.28 9.21 4.70
CA ALA A 101 19.11 8.36 3.84
C ALA A 101 20.56 8.84 3.71
N ASP A 102 20.78 10.16 3.86
CA ASP A 102 22.11 10.79 3.75
C ASP A 102 22.67 11.28 5.10
N TYR A 103 21.96 11.02 6.20
CA TYR A 103 22.44 11.35 7.54
C TYR A 103 23.72 10.59 7.87
N LYS A 104 24.55 11.18 8.74
CA LYS A 104 25.74 10.52 9.27
C LYS A 104 25.31 9.21 9.95
N PRO A 105 26.11 8.13 9.86
CA PRO A 105 25.75 6.84 10.44
C PRO A 105 25.36 6.91 11.93
N GLN A 106 26.04 7.72 12.74
CA GLN A 106 25.69 7.85 14.16
C GLN A 106 24.40 8.63 14.43
N ASP A 107 23.89 9.39 13.47
CA ASP A 107 22.71 10.26 13.61
C ASP A 107 21.44 9.61 13.02
N ARG A 108 21.53 8.34 12.60
CA ARG A 108 20.38 7.58 12.11
C ARG A 108 20.31 6.17 12.70
N LYS A 109 19.09 5.72 12.96
CA LYS A 109 18.78 4.33 13.31
C LYS A 109 17.40 3.98 12.75
N VAL A 110 17.27 2.76 12.22
CA VAL A 110 16.02 2.26 11.62
C VAL A 110 15.70 0.91 12.22
N ILE A 111 14.45 0.70 12.64
CA ILE A 111 13.92 -0.58 13.11
C ILE A 111 12.55 -0.81 12.45
N LEU A 112 12.45 -1.81 11.58
CA LEU A 112 11.23 -2.10 10.81
C LEU A 112 10.75 -3.52 11.10
N GLY A 113 9.62 -3.66 11.79
CA GLY A 113 9.04 -4.97 12.13
C GLY A 113 7.82 -5.35 11.27
N PRO A 114 7.25 -6.54 11.46
CA PRO A 114 6.00 -6.93 10.79
C PRO A 114 4.78 -6.42 11.56
N TRP A 115 4.81 -5.14 11.97
CA TRP A 115 3.86 -4.57 12.92
C TRP A 115 2.77 -3.73 12.26
N LEU A 116 1.65 -3.63 12.98
CA LEU A 116 0.55 -2.69 12.73
C LEU A 116 0.90 -1.27 13.17
N HIS A 117 -0.04 -0.32 13.03
CA HIS A 117 0.16 1.09 13.36
C HIS A 117 0.65 1.31 14.80
N ASN A 118 0.11 0.57 15.78
CA ASN A 118 0.52 0.69 17.18
C ASN A 118 1.93 0.10 17.49
N SER A 119 2.65 -0.43 16.49
CA SER A 119 4.02 -0.93 16.56
C SER A 119 4.33 -1.96 17.67
N ASN A 120 4.93 -3.10 17.33
CA ASN A 120 5.43 -4.08 18.29
C ASN A 120 4.38 -4.55 19.34
N SER A 121 3.09 -4.48 19.00
CA SER A 121 1.96 -4.70 19.90
C SER A 121 1.36 -6.11 19.76
N THR A 122 1.52 -6.70 18.58
CA THR A 122 1.05 -8.05 18.26
C THR A 122 1.95 -8.68 17.18
N ARG A 123 1.96 -10.01 17.16
CA ARG A 123 2.52 -10.82 16.06
C ARG A 123 1.43 -11.59 15.30
N ASP A 124 0.21 -11.54 15.80
CA ASP A 124 -0.97 -12.19 15.25
C ASP A 124 -1.89 -11.08 14.71
N SER A 125 -2.11 -11.06 13.39
CA SER A 125 -2.96 -10.05 12.74
C SER A 125 -3.67 -10.66 11.55
N HIS A 126 -5.00 -10.59 11.51
CA HIS A 126 -5.84 -10.95 10.35
C HIS A 126 -5.50 -12.30 9.68
N GLY A 127 -5.08 -13.29 10.46
CA GLY A 127 -4.69 -14.63 10.01
C GLY A 127 -3.19 -14.82 9.78
N GLY A 128 -2.42 -13.72 9.65
CA GLY A 128 -0.96 -13.74 9.69
C GLY A 128 -0.44 -14.01 11.10
N LYS A 129 0.46 -15.00 11.23
CA LYS A 129 1.14 -15.35 12.48
C LYS A 129 2.64 -15.28 12.29
N PHE A 130 3.25 -14.20 12.77
CA PHE A 130 4.68 -14.02 12.68
C PHE A 130 5.42 -14.75 13.81
N GLY A 131 6.71 -15.00 13.61
CA GLY A 131 7.54 -15.74 14.56
C GLY A 131 7.54 -15.12 15.97
N ASN A 132 7.89 -15.92 16.99
CA ASN A 132 7.97 -15.44 18.38
C ASN A 132 8.89 -14.23 18.56
N ASN A 133 9.91 -14.11 17.70
CA ASN A 133 10.88 -13.03 17.66
C ASN A 133 10.38 -11.77 16.92
N ALA A 134 9.18 -11.77 16.34
CA ALA A 134 8.60 -10.58 15.71
C ALA A 134 8.36 -9.46 16.73
N LEU A 135 8.15 -9.81 18.01
CA LEU A 135 8.08 -8.85 19.11
C LEU A 135 9.46 -8.64 19.74
N ARG A 136 9.82 -7.38 19.91
CA ARG A 136 11.06 -6.91 20.54
C ARG A 136 10.81 -6.44 21.96
N TYR A 137 11.57 -6.96 22.93
CA TYR A 137 11.47 -6.55 24.33
C TYR A 137 12.45 -5.44 24.72
N ASP A 138 13.28 -5.01 23.77
CA ASP A 138 14.38 -4.07 23.96
C ASP A 138 14.09 -2.67 23.39
N LEU A 139 12.93 -2.42 22.77
CA LEU A 139 12.63 -1.12 22.15
C LEU A 139 12.72 0.05 23.13
N ASP A 140 12.20 -0.11 24.35
CA ASP A 140 12.28 0.93 25.38
C ASP A 140 13.73 1.28 25.74
N TYR A 141 14.61 0.26 25.73
CA TYR A 141 16.04 0.48 25.91
C TYR A 141 16.64 1.25 24.73
N TYR A 142 16.28 0.92 23.48
CA TYR A 142 16.74 1.66 22.30
C TYR A 142 16.31 3.13 22.34
N TYR A 143 15.06 3.42 22.70
CA TYR A 143 14.57 4.80 22.83
C TYR A 143 15.37 5.58 23.87
N GLN A 144 15.52 5.02 25.07
CA GLN A 144 16.26 5.68 26.14
C GLN A 144 17.73 5.86 25.76
N ALA A 145 18.38 4.83 25.22
CA ALA A 145 19.78 4.86 24.83
C ALA A 145 20.04 5.90 23.73
N TRP A 146 19.14 6.01 22.74
CA TRP A 146 19.21 7.01 21.69
C TRP A 146 19.18 8.44 22.25
N PHE A 147 18.20 8.74 23.11
CA PHE A 147 18.11 10.06 23.73
C PHE A 147 19.28 10.35 24.67
N ASP A 148 19.73 9.38 25.45
CA ASP A 148 20.89 9.55 26.34
C ASP A 148 22.18 9.83 25.55
N PHE A 149 22.35 9.22 24.37
CA PHE A 149 23.50 9.48 23.51
C PHE A 149 23.46 10.89 22.92
N HIS A 150 22.36 11.30 22.26
CA HIS A 150 22.30 12.59 21.56
C HIS A 150 22.02 13.79 22.48
N LEU A 151 21.23 13.63 23.54
CA LEU A 151 20.83 14.74 24.42
C LEU A 151 21.75 14.90 25.63
N LYS A 152 22.41 13.82 26.09
CA LYS A 152 23.30 13.85 27.27
C LYS A 152 24.76 13.54 26.95
N GLY A 153 25.09 13.15 25.72
CA GLY A 153 26.45 12.79 25.31
C GLY A 153 26.98 11.50 25.96
N LEU A 154 26.09 10.62 26.43
CA LEU A 154 26.49 9.39 27.10
C LEU A 154 26.92 8.34 26.07
N LYS A 155 28.17 7.86 26.18
CA LYS A 155 28.72 6.78 25.34
C LYS A 155 28.22 5.41 25.82
N ASN A 156 26.95 5.13 25.59
CA ASN A 156 26.25 3.91 26.02
C ASN A 156 26.32 2.76 24.98
N GLY A 157 26.93 2.99 23.81
CA GLY A 157 27.14 1.97 22.77
C GLY A 157 26.06 1.92 21.69
N ILE A 158 25.00 2.74 21.76
CA ILE A 158 23.96 2.79 20.71
C ILE A 158 24.52 3.17 19.34
N ASP A 159 25.63 3.92 19.34
CA ASP A 159 26.39 4.31 18.16
C ASP A 159 27.15 3.14 17.51
N LYS A 160 27.17 1.96 18.12
CA LYS A 160 27.81 0.74 17.60
C LYS A 160 26.82 -0.35 17.18
N GLU A 161 25.54 -0.18 17.52
CA GLU A 161 24.48 -1.09 17.06
C GLU A 161 24.29 -0.96 15.53
N PRO A 162 23.77 -2.01 14.86
CA PRO A 162 23.48 -1.97 13.43
C PRO A 162 22.58 -0.80 13.07
N ARG A 163 22.82 -0.09 11.97
CA ARG A 163 22.05 1.11 11.62
C ARG A 163 20.62 0.82 11.23
N VAL A 164 20.42 -0.29 10.54
CA VAL A 164 19.12 -0.73 10.07
C VAL A 164 18.91 -2.15 10.58
N GLU A 165 17.78 -2.34 11.23
CA GLU A 165 17.27 -3.66 11.59
C GLU A 165 15.89 -3.80 10.99
N TYR A 166 15.64 -4.89 10.26
CA TYR A 166 14.37 -5.10 9.60
C TYR A 166 13.97 -6.57 9.63
N TYR A 167 12.69 -6.84 9.71
CA TYR A 167 12.16 -8.20 9.78
C TYR A 167 11.75 -8.71 8.39
N THR A 168 12.18 -9.90 8.00
CA THR A 168 11.58 -10.60 6.87
C THR A 168 10.48 -11.55 7.36
N THR A 169 9.26 -11.31 6.89
CA THR A 169 8.17 -12.27 7.06
C THR A 169 8.45 -13.53 6.22
N GLY A 170 7.70 -14.60 6.44
CA GLY A 170 7.93 -15.89 5.77
C GLY A 170 9.09 -16.69 6.36
N ASP A 171 10.29 -16.13 6.46
CA ASP A 171 11.43 -16.78 7.16
C ASP A 171 11.54 -16.40 8.64
N ASN A 172 10.76 -15.41 9.09
CA ASN A 172 10.67 -14.95 10.47
C ASN A 172 12.01 -14.50 11.05
N ARG A 173 12.79 -13.73 10.28
CA ARG A 173 14.16 -13.36 10.63
C ARG A 173 14.34 -11.85 10.74
N TRP A 174 14.99 -11.40 11.82
CA TRP A 174 15.58 -10.05 11.86
C TRP A 174 16.88 -10.03 11.09
N ARG A 175 17.00 -9.05 10.21
CA ARG A 175 18.17 -8.77 9.37
C ARG A 175 18.74 -7.42 9.76
N GLN A 176 20.02 -7.24 9.46
CA GLN A 176 20.80 -6.08 9.85
C GLN A 176 21.48 -5.50 8.61
N GLY A 177 21.68 -4.18 8.59
CA GLY A 177 22.39 -3.50 7.53
C GLY A 177 22.85 -2.09 7.92
N GLU A 178 23.72 -1.50 7.11
CA GLU A 178 24.29 -0.17 7.34
C GLU A 178 23.42 0.97 6.77
N LYS A 179 22.52 0.63 5.84
CA LYS A 179 21.59 1.57 5.23
C LYS A 179 20.31 0.88 4.80
N TRP A 180 19.28 1.70 4.60
CA TRP A 180 18.06 1.32 3.92
C TRP A 180 18.01 2.11 2.61
N LEU A 181 17.80 1.50 1.45
CA LEU A 181 17.63 0.07 1.16
C LEU A 181 19.00 -0.69 1.18
N PRO A 182 19.05 -2.00 1.53
CA PRO A 182 20.29 -2.78 1.42
C PRO A 182 20.88 -2.76 0.01
N ASP A 183 22.21 -2.78 -0.10
CA ASP A 183 22.93 -2.72 -1.39
C ASP A 183 22.71 -3.94 -2.26
N GLU A 184 22.38 -5.07 -1.63
CA GLU A 184 22.18 -6.36 -2.25
C GLU A 184 20.78 -6.50 -2.89
N VAL A 185 19.96 -5.45 -2.82
CA VAL A 185 18.63 -5.45 -3.43
C VAL A 185 18.71 -5.11 -4.92
N GLU A 186 18.24 -6.04 -5.75
CA GLU A 186 18.13 -5.88 -7.19
C GLU A 186 16.67 -5.92 -7.64
N TYR A 187 16.27 -4.99 -8.51
CA TYR A 187 14.93 -4.98 -9.10
C TYR A 187 14.84 -5.91 -10.31
N LEU A 188 14.12 -7.03 -10.16
CA LEU A 188 13.86 -7.98 -11.23
C LEU A 188 12.40 -7.87 -11.74
N PRO A 189 12.17 -7.71 -13.05
CA PRO A 189 10.81 -7.68 -13.59
C PRO A 189 10.23 -9.09 -13.76
N MET A 190 8.99 -9.26 -13.31
CA MET A 190 8.08 -10.32 -13.74
C MET A 190 6.99 -9.70 -14.60
N TYR A 191 6.90 -10.11 -15.85
CA TYR A 191 5.91 -9.64 -16.82
C TYR A 191 4.57 -10.35 -16.61
N LEU A 192 3.50 -9.58 -16.79
CA LEU A 192 2.14 -10.10 -16.83
C LEU A 192 1.91 -10.73 -18.20
N THR A 193 1.29 -11.90 -18.24
CA THR A 193 0.90 -12.59 -19.47
C THR A 193 -0.43 -13.32 -19.25
N SER A 194 -1.23 -13.45 -20.30
CA SER A 194 -2.51 -14.17 -20.28
C SER A 194 -2.97 -14.47 -21.71
N GLY A 195 -3.93 -15.37 -21.88
CA GLY A 195 -4.69 -15.56 -23.12
C GLY A 195 -5.89 -14.61 -23.25
N GLY A 196 -5.96 -13.57 -22.42
CA GLY A 196 -7.07 -12.61 -22.34
C GLY A 196 -8.15 -13.01 -21.33
N ALA A 197 -7.85 -13.96 -20.43
CA ALA A 197 -8.77 -14.49 -19.43
C ALA A 197 -8.15 -14.48 -18.02
N ALA A 198 -7.41 -13.44 -17.65
CA ALA A 198 -6.83 -13.29 -16.31
C ALA A 198 -7.87 -12.99 -15.20
N ASN A 199 -9.16 -12.92 -15.51
CA ASN A 199 -10.24 -12.67 -14.55
C ASN A 199 -10.31 -13.79 -13.50
N SER A 200 -10.30 -13.41 -12.23
CA SER A 200 -10.27 -14.29 -11.06
C SER A 200 -9.03 -15.19 -10.97
N SER A 201 -8.84 -15.80 -9.80
CA SER A 201 -7.80 -16.81 -9.54
C SER A 201 -8.01 -18.12 -10.31
N ARG A 202 -9.12 -18.26 -11.04
CA ARG A 202 -9.38 -19.38 -11.97
C ARG A 202 -9.00 -19.05 -13.42
N GLY A 203 -8.61 -17.80 -13.68
CA GLY A 203 -8.16 -17.33 -14.98
C GLY A 203 -6.78 -17.86 -15.38
N ASP A 204 -6.28 -17.38 -16.52
CA ASP A 204 -5.02 -17.82 -17.14
C ASP A 204 -3.88 -16.81 -16.99
N GLY A 205 -4.01 -15.84 -16.08
CA GLY A 205 -3.00 -14.83 -15.82
C GLY A 205 -1.76 -15.40 -15.11
N GLU A 206 -0.60 -15.21 -15.72
CA GLU A 206 0.69 -15.63 -15.16
C GLU A 206 1.66 -14.46 -14.96
N LEU A 207 2.57 -14.63 -14.00
CA LEU A 207 3.76 -13.80 -13.85
C LEU A 207 5.00 -14.58 -14.31
N THR A 208 5.74 -14.05 -15.28
CA THR A 208 6.90 -14.73 -15.88
C THR A 208 8.12 -13.80 -15.95
N PHE A 209 9.34 -14.34 -15.93
CA PHE A 209 10.56 -13.51 -16.02
C PHE A 209 10.87 -13.02 -17.44
N SER A 210 10.10 -13.45 -18.44
CA SER A 210 10.29 -13.12 -19.85
C SER A 210 9.01 -12.55 -20.45
N GLN A 211 9.10 -11.38 -21.08
CA GLN A 211 7.95 -10.78 -21.76
C GLN A 211 7.45 -11.68 -22.90
N ALA A 212 6.13 -11.85 -23.00
CA ALA A 212 5.48 -12.49 -24.13
C ALA A 212 5.64 -11.66 -25.41
N ALA A 213 5.96 -12.30 -26.53
CA ALA A 213 6.10 -11.63 -27.82
C ALA A 213 4.75 -11.19 -28.41
N GLY A 214 3.69 -11.97 -28.20
CA GLY A 214 2.33 -11.64 -28.61
C GLY A 214 1.67 -10.64 -27.66
N GLU A 215 0.86 -9.74 -28.21
CA GLU A 215 0.00 -8.86 -27.44
C GLU A 215 -1.23 -9.62 -26.94
N SER A 216 -1.65 -9.33 -25.71
CA SER A 216 -2.88 -9.82 -25.11
C SER A 216 -3.58 -8.70 -24.33
N THR A 217 -4.86 -8.86 -24.05
CA THR A 217 -5.66 -7.89 -23.31
C THR A 217 -6.65 -8.59 -22.40
N ASP A 218 -6.58 -8.28 -21.11
CA ASP A 218 -7.57 -8.71 -20.12
C ASP A 218 -8.57 -7.58 -19.89
N THR A 219 -9.85 -7.92 -19.79
CA THR A 219 -10.95 -6.95 -19.65
C THR A 219 -11.83 -7.26 -18.46
N TYR A 220 -12.27 -6.24 -17.73
CA TYR A 220 -13.29 -6.39 -16.69
C TYR A 220 -14.20 -5.16 -16.62
N ILE A 221 -15.38 -5.32 -16.01
CA ILE A 221 -16.29 -4.21 -15.72
C ILE A 221 -16.14 -3.83 -14.26
N TYR A 222 -15.72 -2.59 -14.01
CA TYR A 222 -15.78 -1.99 -12.69
C TYR A 222 -17.17 -1.37 -12.45
N ASP A 223 -17.83 -1.83 -11.39
CA ASP A 223 -19.12 -1.31 -10.93
C ASP A 223 -18.95 -0.65 -9.55
N PRO A 224 -19.03 0.69 -9.44
CA PRO A 224 -18.88 1.38 -8.15
C PRO A 224 -19.92 0.99 -7.09
N ASP A 225 -21.05 0.39 -7.49
CA ASP A 225 -22.08 -0.11 -6.57
C ASP A 225 -21.80 -1.55 -6.07
N ASN A 226 -20.81 -2.23 -6.66
CA ASN A 226 -20.32 -3.53 -6.23
C ASN A 226 -18.78 -3.53 -6.23
N PRO A 227 -18.13 -2.71 -5.39
CA PRO A 227 -16.67 -2.65 -5.33
C PRO A 227 -16.04 -3.96 -4.84
N ALA A 228 -14.82 -4.24 -5.27
CA ALA A 228 -14.00 -5.33 -4.75
C ALA A 228 -13.64 -5.05 -3.28
N PRO A 229 -13.75 -6.05 -2.38
CA PRO A 229 -13.55 -5.83 -0.96
C PRO A 229 -12.07 -5.61 -0.62
N TYR A 230 -11.82 -4.70 0.32
CA TYR A 230 -10.57 -4.65 1.07
C TYR A 230 -10.84 -5.17 2.48
N LEU A 231 -10.11 -6.21 2.88
CA LEU A 231 -10.42 -7.04 4.06
C LEU A 231 -9.98 -6.36 5.36
N ILE A 232 -10.60 -5.22 5.69
CA ILE A 232 -10.47 -4.47 6.93
C ILE A 232 -11.86 -4.17 7.50
N ASP A 233 -11.93 -3.99 8.81
CA ASP A 233 -13.08 -3.40 9.49
C ASP A 233 -12.79 -1.93 9.76
N VAL A 234 -13.65 -1.03 9.25
CA VAL A 234 -13.52 0.42 9.43
C VAL A 234 -13.48 0.80 10.93
N SER A 235 -14.13 0.02 11.78
CA SER A 235 -14.17 0.24 13.24
C SER A 235 -12.85 -0.12 13.93
N GLU A 236 -12.04 -1.01 13.36
CA GLU A 236 -10.73 -1.40 13.91
C GLU A 236 -9.73 -0.26 13.82
N ASN A 237 -9.91 0.64 12.84
CA ASN A 237 -8.97 1.72 12.56
C ASN A 237 -7.53 1.22 12.37
N GLU A 238 -7.44 0.12 11.63
CA GLU A 238 -6.22 -0.41 11.03
C GLU A 238 -6.55 -0.65 9.55
N VAL A 239 -5.77 -0.06 8.66
CA VAL A 239 -5.98 -0.10 7.20
C VAL A 239 -4.93 -0.94 6.48
N ALA A 240 -3.85 -1.33 7.15
CA ALA A 240 -2.83 -2.20 6.60
C ALA A 240 -2.77 -3.53 7.38
N VAL A 241 -3.37 -4.60 6.83
CA VAL A 241 -3.39 -5.92 7.48
C VAL A 241 -3.09 -7.07 6.51
N PRO A 242 -2.47 -8.19 6.96
CA PRO A 242 -2.15 -9.34 6.11
C PRO A 242 -3.35 -10.28 5.93
N GLY A 243 -4.46 -9.77 5.39
CA GLY A 243 -5.68 -10.56 5.16
C GLY A 243 -5.50 -11.65 4.09
N ASN A 244 -6.25 -12.74 4.21
CA ASN A 244 -6.31 -13.81 3.21
C ASN A 244 -7.36 -13.50 2.12
N TYR A 245 -6.89 -13.14 0.93
CA TYR A 245 -7.69 -12.74 -0.22
C TYR A 245 -8.17 -13.90 -1.09
N LYS A 246 -7.98 -15.16 -0.68
CA LYS A 246 -8.36 -16.35 -1.48
C LYS A 246 -9.77 -16.27 -2.08
N GLU A 247 -10.75 -15.83 -1.29
CA GLU A 247 -12.15 -15.68 -1.75
C GLU A 247 -12.36 -14.42 -2.59
N ALA A 248 -11.72 -13.30 -2.23
CA ALA A 248 -11.84 -12.05 -2.97
C ALA A 248 -11.20 -12.14 -4.37
N ASP A 249 -10.14 -12.94 -4.50
CA ASP A 249 -9.48 -13.25 -5.77
C ASP A 249 -10.38 -14.07 -6.71
N LEU A 250 -11.57 -14.53 -6.30
CA LEU A 250 -12.53 -15.23 -7.19
C LEU A 250 -13.44 -14.29 -7.99
N ARG A 251 -13.39 -12.98 -7.74
CA ARG A 251 -14.24 -12.01 -8.44
C ARG A 251 -13.79 -11.81 -9.88
N GLU A 252 -14.76 -11.63 -10.77
CA GLU A 252 -14.52 -11.38 -12.21
C GLU A 252 -13.94 -9.99 -12.50
N ASP A 253 -14.11 -9.02 -11.58
CA ASP A 253 -13.52 -7.68 -11.66
C ASP A 253 -12.16 -7.56 -10.97
N VAL A 254 -11.54 -8.70 -10.67
CA VAL A 254 -10.18 -8.80 -10.15
C VAL A 254 -9.37 -9.63 -11.14
N LEU A 255 -8.42 -8.99 -11.82
CA LEU A 255 -7.46 -9.69 -12.65
C LEU A 255 -6.36 -10.27 -11.77
N VAL A 256 -6.00 -11.53 -11.99
CA VAL A 256 -5.06 -12.27 -11.16
C VAL A 256 -3.92 -12.82 -12.03
N TYR A 257 -2.70 -12.43 -11.71
CA TYR A 257 -1.48 -12.94 -12.34
C TYR A 257 -0.64 -13.65 -11.29
N THR A 258 -0.38 -14.94 -11.48
CA THR A 258 0.34 -15.76 -10.48
C THR A 258 1.57 -16.41 -11.09
N SER A 259 2.69 -16.43 -10.36
CA SER A 259 3.89 -17.15 -10.79
C SER A 259 3.69 -18.66 -10.76
N GLN A 260 4.57 -19.40 -11.43
CA GLN A 260 4.79 -20.81 -11.11
C GLN A 260 5.29 -20.96 -9.66
N PRO A 261 5.13 -22.15 -9.02
CA PRO A 261 5.68 -22.38 -7.69
C PRO A 261 7.17 -22.11 -7.69
N LEU A 262 7.63 -21.34 -6.71
CA LEU A 262 9.03 -21.03 -6.55
C LEU A 262 9.82 -22.31 -6.28
N GLN A 263 10.95 -22.46 -6.95
CA GLN A 263 11.82 -23.64 -6.81
C GLN A 263 12.77 -23.53 -5.61
N GLU A 264 12.99 -22.31 -5.15
CA GLU A 264 13.81 -21.94 -3.99
C GLU A 264 13.15 -20.76 -3.26
N ASP A 265 13.52 -20.54 -2.00
CA ASP A 265 13.08 -19.37 -1.25
C ASP A 265 13.53 -18.09 -1.96
N LEU A 266 12.63 -17.10 -2.04
CA LEU A 266 12.92 -15.79 -2.65
C LEU A 266 12.62 -14.67 -1.64
N THR A 267 13.66 -13.98 -1.22
CA THR A 267 13.55 -12.83 -0.31
C THR A 267 13.40 -11.53 -1.09
N VAL A 268 12.41 -10.72 -0.73
CA VAL A 268 12.23 -9.35 -1.23
C VAL A 268 12.23 -8.36 -0.07
N VAL A 269 12.85 -7.19 -0.28
CA VAL A 269 12.95 -6.12 0.72
C VAL A 269 12.82 -4.78 0.01
N GLY A 270 11.90 -3.92 0.45
CA GLY A 270 11.67 -2.59 -0.11
C GLY A 270 10.29 -2.42 -0.74
N ASP A 271 10.13 -1.36 -1.53
CA ASP A 271 8.90 -1.10 -2.29
C ASP A 271 8.91 -1.88 -3.61
N LEU A 272 7.73 -2.35 -4.03
CA LEU A 272 7.51 -2.95 -5.33
C LEU A 272 6.94 -1.90 -6.29
N TYR A 273 7.18 -2.10 -7.58
CA TYR A 273 6.62 -1.23 -8.61
C TYR A 273 5.83 -2.06 -9.61
N VAL A 274 4.56 -1.70 -9.81
CA VAL A 274 3.72 -2.26 -10.86
C VAL A 274 3.68 -1.26 -12.00
N GLU A 275 4.33 -1.59 -13.12
CA GLU A 275 4.31 -0.80 -14.35
C GLU A 275 3.36 -1.49 -15.32
N PHE A 276 2.29 -0.85 -15.76
CA PHE A 276 1.31 -1.49 -16.65
C PHE A 276 0.68 -0.51 -17.63
N TYR A 277 0.11 -1.07 -18.69
CA TYR A 277 -0.59 -0.33 -19.73
C TYR A 277 -2.08 -0.64 -19.63
N ALA A 278 -2.90 0.39 -19.58
CA ALA A 278 -4.33 0.22 -19.38
C ALA A 278 -5.16 1.29 -20.09
N ALA A 279 -6.41 0.95 -20.38
CA ALA A 279 -7.42 1.87 -20.88
C ALA A 279 -8.71 1.72 -20.06
N SER A 280 -9.43 2.82 -19.90
CA SER A 280 -10.76 2.84 -19.30
C SER A 280 -11.78 3.37 -20.30
N SER A 281 -13.01 2.89 -20.26
CA SER A 281 -14.14 3.52 -20.96
C SER A 281 -14.62 4.82 -20.29
N ALA A 282 -14.09 5.16 -19.11
CA ALA A 282 -14.44 6.32 -18.33
C ALA A 282 -13.35 7.42 -18.38
N PRO A 283 -13.72 8.70 -18.11
CA PRO A 283 -12.77 9.81 -18.02
C PRO A 283 -11.89 9.79 -16.75
N ASP A 284 -12.25 9.01 -15.73
CA ASP A 284 -11.40 8.73 -14.57
C ASP A 284 -11.76 7.35 -14.00
N THR A 285 -10.84 6.75 -13.25
CA THR A 285 -11.07 5.52 -12.48
C THR A 285 -9.95 5.35 -11.45
N ASP A 286 -10.05 4.36 -10.57
CA ASP A 286 -8.93 3.98 -9.69
C ASP A 286 -8.27 2.70 -10.21
N TRP A 287 -6.97 2.57 -10.02
CA TRP A 287 -6.22 1.33 -10.18
C TRP A 287 -5.71 0.90 -8.82
N VAL A 288 -6.09 -0.31 -8.41
CA VAL A 288 -5.66 -0.93 -7.17
C VAL A 288 -4.86 -2.17 -7.51
N VAL A 289 -3.63 -2.24 -6.98
CA VAL A 289 -2.76 -3.41 -7.13
C VAL A 289 -2.49 -4.03 -5.77
N LYS A 290 -2.38 -5.35 -5.73
CA LYS A 290 -2.05 -6.10 -4.52
C LYS A 290 -1.05 -7.18 -4.83
N VAL A 291 -0.01 -7.28 -4.00
CA VAL A 291 0.97 -8.37 -4.05
C VAL A 291 0.75 -9.28 -2.86
N SER A 292 0.57 -10.56 -3.13
CA SER A 292 0.29 -11.59 -2.14
C SER A 292 1.28 -12.76 -2.23
N ASP A 293 1.52 -13.39 -1.09
CA ASP A 293 2.15 -14.72 -0.98
C ASP A 293 1.06 -15.79 -1.05
N VAL A 294 1.16 -16.72 -2.00
CA VAL A 294 0.19 -17.81 -2.17
C VAL A 294 0.83 -19.13 -1.78
N ASP A 295 0.32 -19.75 -0.71
CA ASP A 295 0.79 -21.04 -0.23
C ASP A 295 0.28 -22.23 -1.08
N GLU A 296 0.72 -23.44 -0.74
CA GLU A 296 0.36 -24.67 -1.43
C GLU A 296 -1.14 -25.04 -1.28
N GLU A 297 -1.82 -24.51 -0.26
CA GLU A 297 -3.27 -24.63 -0.08
C GLU A 297 -4.08 -23.55 -0.81
N GLY A 298 -3.39 -22.59 -1.45
CA GLY A 298 -3.97 -21.49 -2.20
C GLY A 298 -4.47 -20.33 -1.35
N ASN A 299 -4.07 -20.21 -0.08
CA ASN A 299 -4.30 -19.00 0.70
C ASN A 299 -3.51 -17.85 0.09
N SER A 300 -4.13 -16.68 -0.09
CA SER A 300 -3.53 -15.52 -0.77
C SER A 300 -3.31 -14.41 0.25
N ILE A 301 -2.17 -14.43 0.94
CA ILE A 301 -1.90 -13.50 2.04
C ILE A 301 -1.34 -12.19 1.49
N LYS A 302 -2.06 -11.08 1.70
CA LYS A 302 -1.61 -9.76 1.25
C LYS A 302 -0.32 -9.36 1.95
N LEU A 303 0.67 -8.94 1.17
CA LEU A 303 1.94 -8.40 1.68
C LEU A 303 2.04 -6.89 1.46
N ALA A 304 1.69 -6.42 0.27
CA ALA A 304 1.71 -5.00 -0.08
C ALA A 304 0.61 -4.67 -1.10
N ASP A 305 0.30 -3.39 -1.19
CA ASP A 305 -0.65 -2.85 -2.17
C ASP A 305 -0.27 -1.44 -2.59
N GLY A 306 -0.93 -0.96 -3.63
CA GLY A 306 -0.82 0.42 -4.07
C GLY A 306 -2.09 0.84 -4.79
N ILE A 307 -2.36 2.14 -4.74
CA ILE A 307 -3.56 2.74 -5.34
C ILE A 307 -3.13 3.96 -6.13
N LEU A 308 -3.67 4.08 -7.34
CA LEU A 308 -3.49 5.27 -8.17
C LEU A 308 -4.81 5.63 -8.84
N ARG A 309 -5.32 6.81 -8.54
CA ARG A 309 -6.41 7.41 -9.31
C ARG A 309 -5.90 7.89 -10.65
N ALA A 310 -6.55 7.49 -11.73
CA ALA A 310 -6.03 7.60 -13.09
C ALA A 310 -5.80 9.06 -13.53
N LYS A 311 -6.61 10.00 -13.03
CA LYS A 311 -6.39 11.43 -13.30
C LYS A 311 -5.13 12.04 -12.68
N PHE A 312 -4.44 11.30 -11.80
CA PHE A 312 -3.13 11.66 -11.22
C PHE A 312 -1.96 10.83 -11.78
N ARG A 313 -2.17 10.07 -12.86
CA ARG A 313 -1.11 9.23 -13.48
C ARG A 313 0.15 9.99 -13.86
N ASN A 314 0.01 11.29 -14.16
CA ASN A 314 1.10 12.17 -14.56
C ASN A 314 1.62 13.05 -13.42
N GLY A 315 1.26 12.78 -12.16
CA GLY A 315 1.64 13.56 -10.99
C GLY A 315 0.44 14.05 -10.19
N PHE A 316 0.65 14.31 -8.90
CA PHE A 316 -0.43 14.66 -7.97
C PHE A 316 -0.78 16.15 -7.96
N ASP A 317 0.05 17.02 -8.54
CA ASP A 317 -0.09 18.49 -8.56
C ASP A 317 -1.07 19.02 -9.63
N ARG A 318 -1.56 18.13 -10.49
CA ARG A 318 -2.45 18.43 -11.62
C ARG A 318 -3.48 17.33 -11.82
N ILE A 319 -4.61 17.71 -12.41
CA ILE A 319 -5.66 16.78 -12.82
C ILE A 319 -5.55 16.62 -14.34
N ASP A 320 -5.42 15.38 -14.79
CA ASP A 320 -5.34 15.02 -16.20
C ASP A 320 -6.36 13.92 -16.47
N LEU A 321 -7.57 14.27 -16.94
CA LEU A 321 -8.60 13.27 -17.20
C LEU A 321 -8.19 12.31 -18.34
N LEU A 322 -8.67 11.08 -18.28
CA LEU A 322 -8.47 10.10 -19.34
C LEU A 322 -9.27 10.51 -20.58
N THR A 323 -8.71 10.16 -21.74
CA THR A 323 -9.50 10.02 -22.96
C THR A 323 -10.04 8.59 -23.00
N PRO A 324 -11.36 8.37 -22.93
CA PRO A 324 -11.93 7.02 -22.95
C PRO A 324 -11.39 6.16 -24.10
N GLY A 325 -10.97 4.93 -23.78
CA GLY A 325 -10.41 3.96 -24.72
C GLY A 325 -8.95 4.18 -25.11
N LYS A 326 -8.32 5.29 -24.70
CA LYS A 326 -6.89 5.51 -24.95
C LYS A 326 -6.04 4.69 -23.98
N VAL A 327 -5.03 3.98 -24.52
CA VAL A 327 -4.05 3.26 -23.71
C VAL A 327 -3.08 4.26 -23.08
N GLU A 328 -2.97 4.19 -21.76
CA GLU A 328 -2.08 5.00 -20.94
C GLU A 328 -1.14 4.08 -20.15
N LYS A 329 0.05 4.59 -19.79
CA LYS A 329 1.00 3.89 -18.93
C LYS A 329 0.81 4.33 -17.48
N TYR A 330 0.82 3.37 -16.57
CA TYR A 330 0.72 3.59 -15.13
C TYR A 330 1.95 3.00 -14.44
N VAL A 331 2.36 3.64 -13.34
CA VAL A 331 3.40 3.15 -12.44
C VAL A 331 2.89 3.33 -11.02
N ILE A 332 2.68 2.22 -10.32
CA ILE A 332 2.23 2.23 -8.92
C ILE A 332 3.37 1.70 -8.05
N ARG A 333 3.85 2.56 -7.14
CA ARG A 333 4.71 2.16 -6.02
C ARG A 333 3.81 1.56 -4.94
N THR A 334 4.10 0.34 -4.50
CA THR A 334 3.37 -0.29 -3.41
C THR A 334 3.89 0.17 -2.05
N THR A 335 3.18 -0.18 -0.98
CA THR A 335 3.77 -0.18 0.36
C THR A 335 5.04 -1.06 0.39
N LYS A 336 6.03 -0.65 1.18
CA LYS A 336 7.27 -1.41 1.41
C LYS A 336 7.00 -2.66 2.25
N LEU A 337 7.80 -3.69 2.04
CA LEU A 337 7.78 -4.90 2.86
C LEU A 337 9.16 -5.55 2.96
N GLY A 338 9.30 -6.47 3.91
CA GLY A 338 10.34 -7.51 3.90
C GLY A 338 9.67 -8.87 4.02
N ASN A 339 9.81 -9.74 3.00
CA ASN A 339 9.21 -11.07 2.99
C ASN A 339 10.09 -12.07 2.25
N THR A 340 10.13 -13.31 2.75
CA THR A 340 10.68 -14.46 2.06
C THR A 340 9.53 -15.34 1.59
N PHE A 341 9.27 -15.30 0.28
CA PHE A 341 8.35 -16.26 -0.35
C PHE A 341 9.01 -17.64 -0.29
N LYS A 342 8.31 -18.61 0.27
CA LYS A 342 8.87 -19.95 0.47
C LYS A 342 8.91 -20.75 -0.83
N LYS A 343 9.86 -21.68 -0.93
CA LYS A 343 9.80 -22.74 -1.94
C LYS A 343 8.41 -23.39 -1.93
N GLY A 344 7.84 -23.61 -3.12
CA GLY A 344 6.48 -24.13 -3.30
C GLY A 344 5.40 -23.06 -3.32
N HIS A 345 5.63 -21.90 -2.69
CA HIS A 345 4.70 -20.77 -2.75
C HIS A 345 4.77 -20.07 -4.12
N ARG A 346 3.83 -19.17 -4.35
CA ARG A 346 3.74 -18.36 -5.56
C ARG A 346 3.63 -16.88 -5.22
N ILE A 347 4.18 -16.05 -6.10
CA ILE A 347 3.99 -14.62 -6.07
C ILE A 347 2.72 -14.33 -6.87
N ARG A 348 1.76 -13.61 -6.28
CA ARG A 348 0.54 -13.18 -6.96
C ARG A 348 0.45 -11.68 -7.00
N LEU A 349 0.14 -11.14 -8.18
CA LEU A 349 -0.32 -9.77 -8.38
C LEU A 349 -1.80 -9.80 -8.73
N THR A 350 -2.60 -8.98 -8.05
CA THR A 350 -3.97 -8.70 -8.51
C THR A 350 -4.13 -7.24 -8.89
N ILE A 351 -4.96 -6.98 -9.90
CA ILE A 351 -5.31 -5.65 -10.40
C ILE A 351 -6.83 -5.53 -10.43
N THR A 352 -7.37 -4.48 -9.83
CA THR A 352 -8.79 -4.12 -9.86
C THR A 352 -8.95 -2.60 -9.83
N SER A 353 -10.18 -2.08 -9.79
CA SER A 353 -10.48 -0.64 -9.72
C SER A 353 -11.12 -0.18 -8.42
N SER A 354 -11.09 -1.02 -7.38
CA SER A 354 -11.68 -0.65 -6.09
C SER A 354 -11.07 -1.41 -4.92
N ALA A 355 -11.22 -0.84 -3.74
CA ALA A 355 -10.84 -1.42 -2.46
C ALA A 355 -11.85 -0.92 -1.43
N ASP A 356 -13.02 -1.58 -1.40
CA ASP A 356 -14.12 -1.25 -0.49
C ASP A 356 -13.64 -1.26 0.96
N ASN A 357 -14.20 -0.43 1.81
CA ASN A 357 -13.71 -0.09 3.16
C ASN A 357 -12.41 0.73 3.21
N LEU A 358 -11.46 0.59 2.27
CA LEU A 358 -10.21 1.39 2.29
C LEU A 358 -10.36 2.75 1.58
N ILE A 359 -10.93 2.77 0.38
CA ILE A 359 -11.22 3.98 -0.39
C ILE A 359 -12.70 4.04 -0.77
N PHE A 360 -13.25 5.25 -0.86
CA PHE A 360 -14.56 5.41 -1.48
C PHE A 360 -14.46 4.99 -2.96
N PRO A 361 -15.38 4.15 -3.47
CA PRO A 361 -15.44 3.78 -4.87
C PRO A 361 -15.36 5.01 -5.79
N ASN A 362 -14.45 4.98 -6.77
CA ASN A 362 -14.36 6.01 -7.79
C ASN A 362 -15.67 6.00 -8.61
N PRO A 363 -16.35 7.14 -8.78
CA PRO A 363 -17.61 7.20 -9.51
C PRO A 363 -17.46 7.04 -11.03
N ASN A 364 -16.22 7.07 -11.55
CA ASN A 364 -15.87 6.99 -12.98
C ASN A 364 -16.40 8.15 -13.85
N THR A 365 -16.74 9.29 -13.24
CA THR A 365 -17.35 10.45 -13.91
C THR A 365 -16.35 11.52 -14.32
N GLY A 366 -15.21 11.61 -13.60
CA GLY A 366 -14.25 12.70 -13.73
C GLY A 366 -14.69 14.02 -13.08
N GLU A 367 -15.79 14.04 -12.32
CA GLU A 367 -16.23 15.23 -11.58
C GLU A 367 -15.27 15.60 -10.44
N GLU A 368 -15.49 16.78 -9.86
CA GLU A 368 -14.70 17.29 -8.73
C GLU A 368 -14.92 16.45 -7.47
N LEU A 369 -13.83 16.25 -6.71
CA LEU A 369 -13.84 15.44 -5.50
C LEU A 369 -15.04 15.73 -4.59
N GLY A 370 -15.86 14.70 -4.42
CA GLY A 370 -16.90 14.67 -3.42
C GLY A 370 -18.14 15.45 -3.75
N LEU A 371 -18.32 15.85 -5.02
CA LEU A 371 -19.57 16.40 -5.56
C LEU A 371 -20.40 15.37 -6.31
N ASP A 372 -19.82 14.22 -6.69
CA ASP A 372 -20.52 13.15 -7.39
C ASP A 372 -21.75 12.64 -6.65
N GLU A 373 -22.91 12.75 -7.28
CA GLU A 373 -24.16 12.14 -6.79
C GLU A 373 -24.40 10.75 -7.39
N LYS A 374 -23.80 10.46 -8.54
CA LYS A 374 -24.02 9.22 -9.30
C LYS A 374 -22.69 8.67 -9.78
N SER A 375 -22.68 7.36 -10.00
CA SER A 375 -21.56 6.60 -10.56
C SER A 375 -21.91 6.06 -11.94
N VAL A 376 -20.89 5.73 -12.72
CA VAL A 376 -21.03 4.99 -13.98
C VAL A 376 -20.17 3.73 -13.94
N LYS A 377 -20.66 2.64 -14.52
CA LYS A 377 -19.83 1.44 -14.72
C LYS A 377 -18.80 1.72 -15.81
N ALA A 378 -17.59 1.18 -15.64
CA ALA A 378 -16.50 1.38 -16.59
C ALA A 378 -15.92 0.04 -17.03
N GLU A 379 -15.69 -0.12 -18.33
CA GLU A 379 -14.88 -1.20 -18.87
C GLU A 379 -13.40 -0.83 -18.73
N GLN A 380 -12.65 -1.73 -18.12
CA GLN A 380 -11.23 -1.59 -17.86
C GLN A 380 -10.46 -2.63 -18.67
N LYS A 381 -9.35 -2.23 -19.27
CA LYS A 381 -8.49 -3.09 -20.07
C LYS A 381 -7.06 -3.01 -19.59
N ILE A 382 -6.42 -4.16 -19.38
CA ILE A 382 -4.98 -4.27 -19.11
C ILE A 382 -4.31 -4.92 -20.32
N PHE A 383 -3.32 -4.24 -20.89
CA PHE A 383 -2.60 -4.69 -22.07
C PHE A 383 -1.28 -5.34 -21.64
N THR A 384 -0.95 -6.49 -22.24
CA THR A 384 0.25 -7.26 -21.92
C THR A 384 0.95 -7.75 -23.20
N GLY A 385 2.24 -8.07 -23.08
CA GLY A 385 3.06 -8.58 -24.19
C GLY A 385 3.26 -7.60 -25.35
N GLY A 386 4.00 -8.02 -26.38
CA GLY A 386 4.26 -7.20 -27.57
C GLY A 386 4.80 -5.79 -27.23
N PRO A 387 4.13 -4.70 -27.63
CA PRO A 387 4.54 -3.34 -27.30
C PRO A 387 4.25 -2.91 -25.85
N TYR A 388 3.53 -3.73 -25.06
CA TYR A 388 3.06 -3.42 -23.71
C TYR A 388 3.76 -4.30 -22.64
N PRO A 389 4.97 -3.93 -22.18
CA PRO A 389 5.70 -4.67 -21.16
C PRO A 389 5.15 -4.45 -19.74
N SER A 390 3.86 -4.74 -19.51
CA SER A 390 3.24 -4.70 -18.18
C SER A 390 3.94 -5.70 -17.25
N ARG A 391 4.38 -5.25 -16.07
CA ARG A 391 5.27 -5.99 -15.17
C ARG A 391 5.18 -5.57 -13.70
N LEU A 392 5.41 -6.53 -12.82
CA LEU A 392 5.77 -6.34 -11.42
C LEU A 392 7.30 -6.30 -11.28
N LYS A 393 7.86 -5.27 -10.65
CA LYS A 393 9.29 -5.20 -10.35
C LYS A 393 9.52 -5.54 -8.89
N LEU A 394 10.16 -6.67 -8.66
CA LEU A 394 10.45 -7.24 -7.34
C LEU A 394 11.81 -6.75 -6.84
N PRO A 395 11.91 -6.19 -5.63
CA PRO A 395 13.18 -5.82 -5.01
C PRO A 395 13.79 -7.05 -4.32
N ILE A 396 14.45 -7.92 -5.10
CA ILE A 396 15.01 -9.18 -4.61
C ILE A 396 16.27 -8.89 -3.81
N LEU A 397 16.33 -9.39 -2.58
CA LEU A 397 17.55 -9.38 -1.77
C LEU A 397 18.43 -10.56 -2.20
N ARG A 398 19.58 -10.28 -2.82
CA ARG A 398 20.60 -11.30 -3.12
C ARG A 398 21.37 -11.60 -1.83
N GLU A 399 21.22 -12.81 -1.29
CA GLU A 399 22.13 -13.27 -0.26
C GLU A 399 23.45 -13.71 -0.92
N ASP A 400 24.59 -13.28 -0.37
CA ASP A 400 25.90 -13.79 -0.78
C ASP A 400 25.90 -15.32 -0.66
N LYS A 401 26.06 -16.01 -1.79
CA LYS A 401 26.13 -17.48 -1.86
C LYS A 401 27.45 -18.03 -1.37
#